data_AF-A0A165U7U5-F1
#
_entry.id   AF-A0A165U7U5-F1
#
_cell.length_a   1.000
_cell.length_b   1.000
_cell.length_c   1.000
_cell.angle_alpha   90.00
_cell.angle_beta   90.00
_cell.angle_gamma   90.00
#
_symmetry.space_group_name_H-M   'P 1'
#
loop_
_entity.id
_entity.type
_entity.pdbx_description
1 polymer ?
#
loop_
_entity_poly.entity_id
_entity_poly.type
_entity_poly.pdbx_seq_one_letter_code
_entity_poly.pdbx_strand_id
1 'polypeptide(L)' 'MFGTITHLCFDAVLLSAFLAGIRRTTGLTPKLSDVPNKDIRQLLRSYLEFGEYVFDFAVVVFGRSSSFERRRD' A
#
# COMPACT_ATOMS: atom_id res chain seq x y z
N MET A 1 12.53 18.15 -13.67
CA MET A 1 11.31 18.26 -12.82
C MET A 1 10.38 17.06 -12.99
N PHE A 2 10.08 16.61 -14.23
CA PHE A 2 9.19 15.46 -14.46
C PHE A 2 9.67 14.14 -13.82
N GLY A 3 10.96 13.81 -13.92
CA GLY A 3 11.50 12.58 -13.34
C GLY A 3 11.33 12.48 -11.82
N THR A 4 11.56 13.57 -11.09
CA THR A 4 11.43 13.59 -9.62
C THR A 4 9.99 13.37 -9.16
N ILE A 5 9.01 13.96 -9.87
CA ILE A 5 7.59 13.78 -9.55
C ILE A 5 7.19 12.31 -9.76
N THR A 6 7.60 11.70 -10.88
CA THR A 6 7.34 10.28 -11.14
C THR A 6 7.90 9.38 -10.06
N HIS A 7 9.14 9.62 -9.61
CA HIS A 7 9.75 8.86 -8.51
C HIS A 7 8.94 9.00 -7.21
N LEU A 8 8.58 10.22 -6.81
CA LEU A 8 7.80 10.45 -5.60
C LEU A 8 6.42 9.77 -5.66
N CYS A 9 5.77 9.79 -6.82
CA CYS A 9 4.53 9.06 -7.01
C CYS A 9 4.73 7.54 -6.87
N PHE A 10 5.79 7.00 -7.47
CA PHE A 10 6.11 5.58 -7.37
C PHE A 10 6.43 5.18 -5.91
N ASP A 11 7.23 5.98 -5.21
CA ASP A 11 7.58 5.77 -3.82
C ASP A 11 6.34 5.82 -2.91
N ALA A 12 5.39 6.73 -3.17
CA ALA A 12 4.12 6.76 -2.45
C ALA A 12 3.29 5.49 -2.69
N VAL A 13 3.20 5.01 -3.92
CA VAL A 13 2.52 3.74 -4.23
C VAL A 13 3.19 2.58 -3.50
N LEU A 14 4.52 2.50 -3.54
CA LEU A 14 5.27 1.45 -2.85
C LEU A 14 5.09 1.51 -1.33
N LEU A 15 5.16 2.70 -0.74
CA LEU A 15 5.01 2.89 0.70
C LEU A 15 3.60 2.49 1.16
N SER A 16 2.56 2.85 0.41
CA SER A 16 1.18 2.44 0.74
C SER A 16 0.99 0.93 0.65
N ALA A 17 1.50 0.28 -0.41
CA ALA A 17 1.46 -1.18 -0.54
C ALA A 17 2.26 -1.91 0.56
N PHE A 18 3.40 -1.35 0.98
CA PHE A 18 4.19 -1.88 2.09
C PHE A 18 3.43 -1.82 3.42
N LEU A 19 2.80 -0.68 3.73
CA LEU A 19 1.97 -0.52 4.92
C LEU A 19 0.77 -1.48 4.93
N ALA A 20 0.16 -1.72 3.77
CA ALA A 20 -0.88 -2.73 3.61
C ALA A 20 -0.36 -4.14 3.94
N GLY A 21 0.85 -4.48 3.49
CA GLY A 21 1.54 -5.73 3.85
C GLY A 21 1.72 -5.89 5.36
N ILE A 22 2.23 -4.86 6.05
CA ILE A 22 2.37 -4.85 7.52
C ILE A 22 1.03 -5.10 8.21
N ARG A 23 -0.02 -4.40 7.78
CA ARG A 23 -1.37 -4.57 8.35
C ARG A 23 -1.88 -6.00 8.20
N ARG A 24 -1.62 -6.65 7.07
CA ARG A 24 -2.10 -8.03 6.81
C ARG A 24 -1.35 -9.09 7.60
N THR A 25 -0.05 -8.89 7.84
CA THR A 25 0.79 -9.88 8.55
C THR A 25 0.76 -9.69 10.06
N THR A 26 0.63 -8.45 10.54
CA THR A 26 0.73 -8.12 11.99
C THR A 26 -0.54 -7.54 12.60
N GLY A 27 -1.48 -7.06 11.79
CA GLY A 27 -2.64 -6.30 12.25
C GLY A 27 -2.36 -4.83 12.58
N LEU A 28 -1.11 -4.38 12.52
CA LEU A 28 -0.72 -3.00 12.85
C LEU A 28 -1.13 -2.03 11.74
N THR A 29 -1.66 -0.86 12.12
CA THR A 29 -2.03 0.20 11.20
C THR A 29 -1.68 1.58 11.79
N PRO A 30 -1.32 2.59 10.96
CA PRO A 30 -1.08 3.93 11.45
C PRO A 30 -2.27 4.48 12.25
N LYS A 31 -1.98 5.09 13.39
CA LYS A 31 -3.00 5.58 14.32
C LYS A 31 -3.64 6.88 13.83
N LEU A 32 -4.57 6.75 12.87
CA LEU A 32 -5.27 7.89 12.27
C LEU A 32 -6.18 8.65 13.26
N SER A 33 -6.44 8.12 14.45
CA SER A 33 -7.13 8.85 15.52
C SER A 33 -6.38 10.11 15.94
N ASP A 34 -5.05 10.08 15.86
CA ASP A 34 -4.17 11.14 16.38
C ASP A 34 -4.04 12.32 15.41
N VAL A 35 -4.54 12.17 14.18
CA VAL A 35 -4.60 13.24 13.18
C VAL A 35 -5.77 14.17 13.53
N PRO A 36 -5.56 15.44 13.92
CA PRO A 36 -6.65 16.29 14.39
C PRO A 36 -7.62 16.68 13.27
N ASN A 37 -7.11 16.98 12.08
CA ASN A 37 -7.91 17.42 10.94
C ASN A 37 -8.65 16.23 10.28
N LYS A 38 -9.97 16.36 10.12
CA LYS A 38 -10.83 15.32 9.56
C LYS A 38 -10.53 15.03 8.08
N ASP A 39 -10.26 16.04 7.28
CA ASP A 39 -10.02 15.90 5.85
C ASP A 39 -8.67 15.24 5.58
N ILE A 40 -7.63 15.63 6.31
CA ILE A 40 -6.31 14.98 6.24
C ILE A 40 -6.43 13.52 6.68
N ARG A 41 -7.20 13.26 7.74
CA ARG A 41 -7.46 11.90 8.21
C ARG A 41 -8.16 11.07 7.13
N GLN A 42 -9.14 11.62 6.44
CA GLN A 42 -9.84 10.94 5.34
C GLN A 42 -8.89 10.67 4.17
N LEU A 43 -8.04 11.64 3.81
CA LEU A 43 -7.04 11.45 2.77
C LEU A 43 -6.06 10.32 3.11
N LEU A 44 -5.58 10.28 4.35
CA LEU A 44 -4.70 9.20 4.82
C LEU A 44 -5.42 7.85 4.85
N ARG A 45 -6.71 7.79 5.20
CA ARG A 45 -7.52 6.57 5.08
C ARG A 45 -7.54 6.08 3.64
N SER A 46 -7.91 6.94 2.71
CA SER A 46 -7.99 6.59 1.29
C SER A 46 -6.62 6.19 0.71
N TYR A 47 -5.54 6.82 1.17
CA TYR A 47 -4.18 6.44 0.79
C TYR A 47 -3.79 5.04 1.28
N LEU A 48 -4.15 4.68 2.52
CA LEU A 48 -3.90 3.33 3.05
C LEU A 48 -4.78 2.27 2.36
N GLU A 49 -6.06 2.58 2.11
CA GLU A 49 -6.98 1.73 1.35
C GLU A 49 -6.46 1.48 -0.07
N PHE A 50 -5.92 2.51 -0.72
CA PHE A 50 -5.28 2.38 -2.03
C PHE A 50 -4.08 1.42 -1.98
N GLY A 51 -3.28 1.48 -0.92
CA GLY A 51 -2.18 0.53 -0.70
C GLY A 51 -2.64 -0.93 -0.64
N GLU A 52 -3.79 -1.20 -0.01
CA GLU A 52 -4.37 -2.55 0.02
C GLU A 52 -4.81 -3.02 -1.35
N TYR A 53 -5.44 -2.15 -2.13
CA TYR A 53 -5.81 -2.44 -3.51
C TYR A 53 -4.58 -2.76 -4.38
N VAL A 54 -3.53 -1.94 -4.28
CA VAL A 54 -2.27 -2.15 -5.02
C VAL A 54 -1.62 -3.47 -4.60
N PHE A 55 -1.61 -3.78 -3.30
CA PHE A 55 -1.07 -5.02 -2.79
C PHE A 55 -1.84 -6.25 -3.33
N ASP A 56 -3.17 -6.19 -3.32
CA ASP A 56 -4.01 -7.25 -3.91
C ASP A 56 -3.76 -7.42 -5.40
N PHE A 57 -3.68 -6.31 -6.13
CA PHE A 57 -3.38 -6.33 -7.54
C PHE A 57 -2.01 -6.98 -7.81
N ALA A 58 -0.99 -6.64 -7.03
CA ALA A 58 0.33 -7.26 -7.12
C ALA A 58 0.28 -8.76 -6.88
N VAL A 59 -0.43 -9.23 -5.84
CA VAL A 59 -0.61 -10.67 -5.56
C VAL A 59 -1.30 -11.38 -6.73
N VAL A 60 -2.30 -10.75 -7.34
CA VAL A 60 -3.00 -11.29 -8.51
C VAL A 60 -2.07 -11.39 -9.72
N VAL A 61 -1.27 -10.36 -9.99
CA VAL A 61 -0.30 -10.34 -11.09
C VAL A 61 0.78 -11.41 -10.87
N PHE A 62 1.35 -11.48 -9.66
CA PHE A 62 2.38 -12.47 -9.32
C PHE A 62 1.83 -13.89 -9.36
N GLY A 63 0.63 -14.13 -8.84
CA GLY A 63 -0.01 -15.45 -8.88
C GLY A 63 -0.32 -15.96 -10.30
N ARG A 64 -0.36 -15.09 -11.30
CA ARG A 64 -0.51 -15.45 -12.72
C ARG A 64 0.82 -15.55 -13.47
N SER A 65 1.90 -15.06 -12.88
CA SER A 65 3.22 -15.08 -13.49
C SER A 65 3.90 -16.43 -13.29
N SER A 66 4.51 -16.96 -14.33
CA SER A 66 5.32 -18.19 -14.25
C SER A 66 6.61 -18.00 -13.44
N SER A 67 6.99 -16.76 -13.13
CA SER A 67 8.18 -16.44 -12.32
C SER A 67 7.96 -16.61 -10.82
N PHE A 68 6.70 -16.76 -10.37
CA PHE A 68 6.37 -16.89 -8.95
C PHE A 68 5.68 -18.24 -8.69
N GLU A 69 6.02 -18.86 -7.57
CA GLU A 69 5.36 -20.07 -7.08
C GLU A 69 4.64 -19.80 -5.76
N ARG A 70 3.49 -20.45 -5.54
CA ARG A 70 2.77 -20.35 -4.28
C ARG A 70 3.12 -21.52 -3.39
N ARG A 71 3.94 -21.27 -2.38
CA ARG A 71 4.26 -22.24 -1.33
C ARG A 71 3.23 -22.12 -0.21
N ARG A 72 2.57 -23.22 0.14
CA ARG A 72 1.75 -23.36 1.34
C ARG A 72 2.49 -24.35 2.22
N ASP A 73 3.31 -23.84 3.11
CA ASP A 73 3.91 -24.64 4.17
C ASP A 73 2.87 -24.87 5.29
#